data_AF-A0A381ID60-F1
#
_entry.id   AF-A0A381ID60-F1
#
_cell.length_a   1.000
_cell.length_b   1.000
_cell.length_c   1.000
_cell.angle_alpha   90.00
_cell.angle_beta   90.00
_cell.angle_gamma   90.00
#
_symmetry.space_group_name_H-M   'P 1'
#
loop_
_entity.id
_entity.type
_entity.pdbx_description
1 polymer ?
#
loop_
_entity_poly.entity_id
_entity_poly.type
_entity_poly.pdbx_seq_one_letter_code
_entity_poly.pdbx_strand_id
1 'polypeptide(L)'
;MGIEVGDLLISVNEQPIHDIIEYRFLLSDEYLDVEIQKKDGEVYIYEIEKDYDEDLGVEFTNPIIDQAKSCRNKCMFCFIDQLPEGMRETLYFKDDDSRLSFLQGNFVTLTNMSEEDINNIIKYRISPINISVHTTNPELRQKMISNKFAGKLYGIMKRLADAHIEMNCQIVFMSRYK
;
A
#
# COMPACT_ATOMS: atom_id res chain seq x y z
N MET A 1 2.58 -14.33 -25.72
CA MET A 1 1.34 -14.67 -25.00
C MET A 1 0.17 -14.05 -25.74
N GLY A 2 -0.93 -14.79 -25.94
CA GLY A 2 -2.13 -14.31 -26.63
C GLY A 2 -3.03 -13.42 -25.76
N ILE A 3 -2.47 -12.70 -24.79
CA ILE A 3 -3.17 -11.75 -23.93
C ILE A 3 -3.24 -10.42 -24.68
N GLU A 4 -4.43 -9.84 -24.76
CA GLU A 4 -4.67 -8.60 -25.48
C GLU A 4 -5.08 -7.47 -24.54
N VAL A 5 -4.85 -6.23 -24.98
CA VAL A 5 -5.27 -5.05 -24.23
C VAL A 5 -6.78 -5.06 -24.05
N GLY A 6 -7.23 -5.04 -22.78
CA GLY A 6 -8.65 -5.07 -22.41
C GLY A 6 -9.16 -6.45 -21.97
N ASP A 7 -8.31 -7.47 -21.96
CA ASP A 7 -8.56 -8.71 -21.23
C ASP A 7 -8.55 -8.46 -19.71
N LEU A 8 -9.28 -9.26 -18.95
CA LEU A 8 -9.41 -9.15 -17.49
C LEU A 8 -8.66 -10.29 -16.81
N LEU A 9 -7.74 -9.96 -15.90
CA LEU A 9 -7.09 -10.93 -15.02
C LEU A 9 -8.04 -11.32 -13.88
N ILE A 10 -8.38 -12.61 -13.79
CA ILE A 10 -9.30 -13.16 -12.80
C ILE A 10 -8.54 -13.70 -11.59
N SER A 11 -7.56 -14.57 -11.82
CA SER A 11 -6.79 -15.22 -10.77
C SER A 11 -5.39 -15.60 -11.23
N VAL A 12 -4.48 -15.79 -10.27
CA VAL A 12 -3.15 -16.39 -10.46
C VAL A 12 -3.01 -17.50 -9.42
N ASN A 13 -2.64 -18.71 -9.85
CA ASN A 13 -2.52 -19.89 -8.99
C ASN A 13 -3.81 -20.17 -8.19
N GLU A 14 -4.97 -20.08 -8.86
CA GLU A 14 -6.31 -20.20 -8.27
C GLU A 14 -6.66 -19.13 -7.21
N GLN A 15 -5.79 -18.13 -7.00
CA GLN A 15 -6.03 -17.06 -6.04
C GLN A 15 -6.53 -15.78 -6.74
N PRO A 16 -7.70 -15.25 -6.34
CA PRO A 16 -8.17 -13.97 -6.85
C PRO A 16 -7.25 -12.84 -6.39
N ILE A 17 -7.02 -11.87 -7.27
CA ILE A 17 -6.13 -10.73 -7.01
C ILE A 17 -6.96 -9.52 -6.62
N HIS A 18 -6.76 -9.01 -5.41
CA HIS A 18 -7.48 -7.82 -4.92
C HIS A 18 -6.70 -6.54 -5.13
N ASP A 19 -5.37 -6.61 -5.07
CA ASP A 19 -4.49 -5.47 -5.27
C ASP A 19 -3.15 -5.84 -5.90
N ILE A 20 -2.38 -4.81 -6.24
CA ILE A 20 -1.08 -4.94 -6.90
C ILE A 20 0.00 -5.65 -6.05
N ILE A 21 -0.11 -5.63 -4.73
CA ILE A 21 0.86 -6.29 -3.85
C ILE A 21 0.64 -7.79 -3.91
N GLU A 22 -0.62 -8.22 -3.80
CA GLU A 22 -1.00 -9.61 -3.93
C GLU A 22 -0.62 -10.16 -5.31
N TYR A 23 -0.86 -9.37 -6.37
CA TYR A 23 -0.37 -9.70 -7.72
C TYR A 23 1.14 -9.94 -7.75
N ARG A 24 1.94 -8.97 -7.27
CA ARG A 24 3.41 -9.10 -7.26
C ARG A 24 3.91 -10.26 -6.42
N PHE A 25 3.21 -10.58 -5.32
CA PHE A 25 3.53 -11.74 -4.49
C PHE A 25 3.28 -13.04 -5.25
N LEU A 26 2.12 -13.20 -5.87
CA LEU A 26 1.77 -14.40 -6.65
C LEU A 26 2.70 -14.57 -7.86
N LEU A 27 3.11 -13.47 -8.49
CA LEU A 27 4.09 -13.48 -9.58
C LEU A 27 5.50 -13.92 -9.17
N SER A 28 5.81 -13.99 -7.87
CA SER A 28 7.15 -14.44 -7.47
C SER A 28 7.38 -15.94 -7.69
N ASP A 29 6.33 -16.73 -7.95
CA ASP A 29 6.49 -18.13 -8.30
C ASP A 29 7.03 -18.32 -9.74
N GLU A 30 7.77 -19.41 -9.97
CA GLU A 30 8.35 -19.77 -11.28
C GLU A 30 7.30 -20.40 -12.22
N TYR A 31 6.29 -21.06 -11.64
CA TYR A 31 5.19 -21.69 -12.35
C TYR A 31 3.88 -21.01 -11.97
N LEU A 32 3.19 -20.45 -12.97
CA LEU A 32 2.00 -19.66 -12.78
C LEU A 32 0.84 -20.18 -13.64
N ASP A 33 -0.30 -20.42 -13.00
CA ASP A 33 -1.58 -20.67 -13.67
C ASP A 33 -2.38 -19.37 -13.67
N VAL A 34 -2.45 -18.71 -14.83
CA VAL A 34 -3.06 -17.38 -14.96
C VAL A 34 -4.39 -17.46 -15.68
N GLU A 35 -5.46 -17.12 -14.98
CA GLU A 35 -6.82 -17.15 -15.50
C GLU A 35 -7.21 -15.76 -16.05
N ILE A 36 -7.45 -15.70 -17.36
CA ILE A 36 -7.78 -14.48 -18.09
C ILE A 36 -9.15 -14.61 -18.73
N GLN A 37 -10.02 -13.63 -18.49
CA GLN A 37 -11.27 -13.46 -19.22
C GLN A 37 -11.05 -12.55 -20.45
N LYS A 38 -11.37 -13.09 -21.63
CA LYS A 38 -11.38 -12.36 -22.90
C LYS A 38 -12.58 -11.43 -23.01
N LYS A 39 -12.51 -10.49 -23.96
CA LYS A 39 -13.59 -9.52 -24.23
C LYS A 39 -14.92 -10.16 -24.64
N ASP A 40 -14.89 -11.35 -25.20
CA ASP A 40 -16.07 -12.15 -25.56
C ASP A 40 -16.68 -12.90 -24.35
N GLY A 41 -16.03 -12.82 -23.19
CA GLY A 41 -16.45 -13.46 -21.94
C GLY A 41 -15.86 -14.86 -21.74
N GLU A 42 -15.13 -15.41 -22.71
CA GLU A 42 -14.46 -16.70 -22.57
C GLU A 42 -13.29 -16.61 -21.59
N VAL A 43 -13.11 -17.65 -20.78
CA VAL A 43 -12.06 -17.73 -19.78
C VAL A 43 -11.01 -18.73 -20.23
N TYR A 44 -9.76 -18.28 -20.26
CA TYR A 44 -8.60 -19.07 -20.64
C TYR A 44 -7.64 -19.16 -19.45
N ILE A 45 -7.09 -20.35 -19.24
CA ILE A 45 -6.00 -20.58 -18.28
C ILE A 45 -4.70 -20.68 -19.07
N TYR A 46 -3.73 -19.86 -18.70
CA TYR A 46 -2.39 -19.88 -19.26
C TYR A 46 -1.43 -20.42 -18.22
N GLU A 47 -0.81 -21.56 -18.53
CA GLU A 47 0.32 -22.10 -17.76
C GLU A 47 1.60 -21.40 -18.23
N ILE A 48 2.30 -20.74 -17.33
CA ILE A 48 3.47 -19.91 -17.62
C ILE A 48 4.62 -20.38 -16.75
N GLU A 49 5.74 -20.69 -17.39
CA GLU A 49 7.04 -20.94 -16.74
C GLU A 49 7.93 -19.74 -16.99
N LYS A 50 8.49 -19.18 -15.92
CA LYS A 50 9.34 -17.99 -15.97
C LYS A 50 10.45 -18.05 -14.91
N ASP A 51 11.49 -17.26 -15.10
CA ASP A 51 12.48 -17.07 -14.04
C ASP A 51 11.86 -16.28 -12.86
N TYR A 52 12.38 -16.48 -11.64
CA TYR A 52 11.86 -15.85 -10.42
C TYR A 52 11.76 -14.32 -10.52
N ASP A 53 12.71 -13.69 -11.22
CA ASP A 53 12.82 -12.24 -11.42
C ASP A 53 12.20 -11.73 -12.73
N GLU A 54 11.61 -12.61 -13.54
CA GLU A 54 10.95 -12.24 -14.79
C GLU A 54 9.51 -11.76 -14.53
N ASP A 55 9.10 -10.69 -15.22
CA ASP A 55 7.75 -10.11 -15.16
C ASP A 55 6.89 -10.67 -16.31
N LEU A 56 5.57 -10.79 -16.11
CA LEU A 56 4.63 -11.19 -17.16
C LEU A 56 4.46 -10.12 -18.25
N GLY A 57 4.94 -8.89 -18.00
CA GLY A 57 4.79 -7.77 -18.94
C GLY A 57 3.36 -7.28 -19.06
N VAL A 58 2.54 -7.49 -18.02
CA VAL A 58 1.16 -7.02 -17.95
C VAL A 58 1.13 -5.67 -17.22
N GLU A 59 0.50 -4.67 -17.84
CA GLU A 59 0.27 -3.37 -17.23
C GLU A 59 -1.22 -3.18 -16.91
N PHE A 60 -1.53 -2.79 -15.67
CA PHE A 60 -2.89 -2.48 -15.25
C PHE A 60 -3.21 -1.01 -15.48
N THR A 61 -4.45 -0.72 -15.89
CA THR A 61 -4.96 0.65 -16.08
C THR A 61 -4.88 1.49 -14.80
N ASN A 62 -4.99 0.86 -13.63
CA ASN A 62 -4.78 1.47 -12.33
C ASN A 62 -3.55 0.83 -11.65
N PRO A 63 -2.49 1.60 -11.33
CA PRO A 63 -1.27 1.07 -10.72
C PRO A 63 -1.47 0.34 -9.39
N ILE A 64 -2.57 0.63 -8.69
CA ILE A 64 -2.88 0.04 -7.38
C ILE A 64 -3.91 -1.10 -7.53
N ILE A 65 -4.45 -1.31 -8.75
CA ILE A 65 -5.59 -2.20 -9.07
C ILE A 65 -6.91 -1.79 -8.36
N ASP A 66 -6.84 -0.88 -7.40
CA ASP A 66 -7.95 -0.40 -6.57
C ASP A 66 -7.84 1.12 -6.29
N GLN A 67 -8.87 1.74 -5.71
CA GLN A 67 -8.89 3.17 -5.42
C GLN A 67 -7.89 3.55 -4.32
N ALA A 68 -7.13 4.62 -4.54
CA ALA A 68 -6.21 5.17 -3.55
C ALA A 68 -6.98 5.62 -2.28
N LYS A 69 -6.55 5.15 -1.11
CA LYS A 69 -7.13 5.53 0.18
C LYS A 69 -6.61 6.92 0.59
N SER A 70 -7.53 7.88 0.78
CA SER A 70 -7.16 9.20 1.26
C SER A 70 -6.84 9.23 2.75
N CYS A 71 -5.88 10.08 3.13
CA CYS A 71 -5.50 10.30 4.51
C CYS A 71 -6.68 10.86 5.32
N ARG A 72 -6.95 10.25 6.47
CA ARG A 72 -8.03 10.66 7.39
C ARG A 72 -7.51 11.49 8.56
N ASN A 73 -6.20 11.71 8.61
CA ASN A 73 -5.56 12.46 9.67
C ASN A 73 -5.76 13.96 9.48
N LYS A 74 -5.89 14.68 10.59
CA LYS A 74 -5.92 16.14 10.65
C LYS A 74 -4.74 16.62 11.47
N CYS A 75 -3.55 16.34 10.96
CA CYS A 75 -2.31 16.69 11.62
C CYS A 75 -2.20 18.20 11.75
N MET A 76 -1.83 18.68 12.93
CA MET A 76 -1.59 20.11 13.15
C MET A 76 -0.48 20.70 12.27
N PHE A 77 0.39 19.84 11.72
CA PHE A 77 1.50 20.17 10.82
C PHE A 77 1.25 19.72 9.37
N CYS A 78 -0.01 19.40 9.00
CA CYS A 78 -0.31 18.93 7.65
C CYS A 78 -0.04 20.03 6.61
N PHE A 79 0.93 19.80 5.72
CA PHE A 79 1.27 20.75 4.66
C PHE A 79 0.09 21.01 3.70
N ILE A 80 -0.65 19.94 3.35
CA ILE A 80 -1.79 20.04 2.44
C ILE A 80 -2.93 20.91 3.01
N ASP A 81 -3.20 20.80 4.32
CA ASP A 81 -4.21 21.65 5.00
C ASP A 81 -3.78 23.13 5.07
N GLN A 82 -2.50 23.42 4.87
CA GLN A 82 -1.94 24.77 4.90
C GLN A 82 -1.86 25.39 3.49
N LEU A 83 -2.29 24.68 2.45
CA LEU A 83 -2.33 25.24 1.10
C LEU A 83 -3.38 26.36 0.98
N PRO A 84 -3.11 27.42 0.21
CA PRO A 84 -4.08 28.49 -0.01
C PRO A 84 -5.29 27.97 -0.80
N GLU A 85 -6.45 28.61 -0.63
CA GLU A 85 -7.66 28.32 -1.41
C GLU A 85 -7.50 28.68 -2.90
N GLY A 86 -8.25 28.01 -3.78
CA GLY A 86 -8.27 28.28 -5.23
C GLY A 86 -7.15 27.63 -6.04
N MET A 87 -6.36 26.73 -5.43
CA MET A 87 -5.38 25.91 -6.14
C MET A 87 -6.07 24.77 -6.91
N ARG A 88 -5.30 24.08 -7.77
CA ARG A 88 -5.79 22.88 -8.48
C ARG A 88 -6.29 21.84 -7.48
N GLU A 89 -7.48 21.27 -7.73
CA GLU A 89 -8.12 20.31 -6.82
C GLU A 89 -7.21 19.13 -6.44
N THR A 90 -6.38 18.67 -7.39
CA THR A 90 -5.44 17.57 -7.19
C THR A 90 -4.37 17.86 -6.13
N LEU A 91 -4.08 19.13 -5.83
CA LEU A 91 -3.10 19.51 -4.80
C LEU A 91 -3.66 19.37 -3.38
N TYR A 92 -4.98 19.33 -3.22
CA TYR A 92 -5.62 19.13 -1.91
C TYR A 92 -5.83 17.66 -1.55
N PHE A 93 -5.51 16.74 -2.46
CA PHE A 93 -5.60 15.31 -2.18
C PHE A 93 -4.49 14.88 -1.22
N LYS A 94 -4.88 14.29 -0.08
CA LYS A 94 -3.94 13.72 0.89
C LYS A 94 -3.80 12.23 0.66
N ASP A 95 -2.64 11.83 0.17
CA ASP A 95 -2.28 10.42 0.05
C ASP A 95 -1.76 9.87 1.39
N ASP A 96 -2.24 8.69 1.81
CA ASP A 96 -1.73 7.90 2.95
C ASP A 96 -2.03 6.41 2.71
N ASP A 97 -1.97 5.97 1.45
CA ASP A 97 -2.18 4.57 1.07
C ASP A 97 -0.93 3.73 1.35
N SER A 98 -1.12 2.61 2.07
CA SER A 98 -0.06 1.65 2.40
C SER A 98 0.64 1.07 1.18
N ARG A 99 -0.13 0.86 0.10
CA ARG A 99 0.36 0.24 -1.12
C ARG A 99 1.30 1.16 -1.87
N LEU A 100 1.05 2.46 -1.81
CA LEU A 100 1.93 3.48 -2.37
C LEU A 100 3.23 3.62 -1.57
N SER A 101 3.23 3.27 -0.28
CA SER A 101 4.50 3.17 0.48
C SER A 101 5.44 2.13 -0.11
N PHE A 102 4.91 0.95 -0.46
CA PHE A 102 5.70 -0.11 -1.07
C PHE A 102 6.06 0.20 -2.52
N LEU A 103 5.10 0.62 -3.34
CA LEU A 103 5.30 0.81 -4.77
C LEU A 103 6.11 2.08 -5.11
N GLN A 104 5.95 3.14 -4.33
CA GLN A 104 6.48 4.46 -4.65
C GLN A 104 7.39 5.04 -3.56
N GLY A 105 7.57 4.33 -2.44
CA GLY A 105 8.42 4.78 -1.34
C GLY A 105 7.78 5.87 -0.46
N ASN A 106 6.47 6.09 -0.55
CA ASN A 106 5.78 7.08 0.28
C ASN A 106 5.83 6.71 1.78
N PHE A 107 5.82 7.72 2.66
CA PHE A 107 5.78 7.48 4.11
C PHE A 107 4.34 7.34 4.59
N VAL A 108 4.07 6.28 5.36
CA VAL A 108 2.76 6.02 5.94
C VAL A 108 2.72 6.29 7.44
N THR A 109 1.55 6.68 7.93
CA THR A 109 1.36 6.97 9.36
C THR A 109 0.96 5.74 10.19
N LEU A 110 0.62 4.63 9.52
CA LEU A 110 0.00 3.39 10.03
C LEU A 110 -1.38 3.57 10.67
N THR A 111 -1.96 4.78 10.66
CA THR A 111 -3.24 5.05 11.33
C THR A 111 -4.46 4.72 10.48
N ASN A 112 -4.24 4.58 9.17
CA ASN A 112 -5.26 4.33 8.16
C ASN A 112 -5.30 2.85 7.71
N MET A 113 -4.52 1.98 8.37
CA MET A 113 -4.46 0.54 8.09
C MET A 113 -5.40 -0.22 9.01
N SER A 114 -6.13 -1.17 8.44
CA SER A 114 -6.88 -2.19 9.17
C SER A 114 -5.94 -3.26 9.73
N GLU A 115 -6.44 -4.11 10.63
CA GLU A 115 -5.66 -5.26 11.12
C GLU A 115 -5.34 -6.25 9.99
N GLU A 116 -6.23 -6.37 9.01
CA GLU A 116 -6.02 -7.19 7.82
C GLU A 116 -4.88 -6.63 6.96
N ASP A 117 -4.83 -5.31 6.73
CA ASP A 117 -3.72 -4.67 6.02
C ASP A 117 -2.37 -4.98 6.70
N ILE A 118 -2.31 -4.91 8.04
CA ILE A 118 -1.08 -5.24 8.81
C ILE A 118 -0.72 -6.72 8.67
N ASN A 119 -1.71 -7.62 8.73
CA ASN A 119 -1.47 -9.05 8.55
C ASN A 119 -0.99 -9.37 7.13
N ASN A 120 -1.51 -8.68 6.11
CA ASN A 120 -1.07 -8.84 4.73
C ASN A 120 0.36 -8.36 4.53
N ILE A 121 0.76 -7.24 5.16
CA ILE A 121 2.17 -6.80 5.19
C ILE A 121 3.09 -7.90 5.72
N ILE A 122 2.69 -8.56 6.80
CA ILE A 122 3.46 -9.66 7.40
C ILE A 122 3.45 -10.91 6.51
N LYS A 123 2.27 -11.32 6.03
CA LYS A 123 2.06 -12.51 5.18
C LYS A 123 2.91 -12.43 3.92
N TYR A 124 2.87 -11.29 3.23
CA TYR A 124 3.56 -11.06 1.97
C TYR A 124 5.00 -10.53 2.16
N ARG A 125 5.48 -10.42 3.41
CA ARG A 125 6.81 -9.91 3.77
C ARG A 125 7.17 -8.60 3.08
N ILE A 126 6.23 -7.67 3.06
CA ILE A 126 6.38 -6.38 2.39
C ILE A 126 7.44 -5.55 3.12
N SER A 127 8.64 -5.49 2.54
CA SER A 127 9.82 -4.91 3.16
C SER A 127 10.72 -4.28 2.09
N PRO A 128 11.33 -3.10 2.35
CA PRO A 128 11.15 -2.26 3.53
C PRO A 128 9.84 -1.45 3.49
N ILE A 129 9.34 -1.02 4.65
CA ILE A 129 8.20 -0.09 4.77
C ILE A 129 8.65 1.27 5.33
N ASN A 130 8.16 2.36 4.73
CA ASN A 130 8.53 3.72 5.12
C ASN A 130 7.49 4.29 6.09
N ILE A 131 7.87 4.51 7.35
CA ILE A 131 6.94 4.90 8.44
C ILE A 131 7.26 6.31 8.94
N SER A 132 6.23 7.16 9.00
CA SER A 132 6.34 8.48 9.62
C SER A 132 6.09 8.42 11.14
N VAL A 133 7.15 8.64 11.91
CA VAL A 133 7.19 8.55 13.37
C VAL A 133 7.30 9.95 13.98
N HIS A 134 6.19 10.45 14.50
CA HIS A 134 6.11 11.79 15.09
C HIS A 134 6.49 11.81 16.58
N THR A 135 6.06 10.80 17.32
CA THR A 135 6.36 10.56 18.73
C THR A 135 5.96 9.13 19.09
N THR A 136 6.60 8.57 20.13
CA THR A 136 6.24 7.28 20.73
C THR A 136 5.27 7.44 21.91
N ASN A 137 5.01 8.66 22.38
CA ASN A 137 3.98 8.93 23.38
C ASN A 137 2.58 8.82 22.73
N PRO A 138 1.74 7.83 23.12
CA PRO A 138 0.46 7.58 22.46
C PRO A 138 -0.51 8.77 22.52
N GLU A 139 -0.65 9.39 23.69
CA GLU A 139 -1.58 10.50 23.91
C GLU A 139 -1.15 11.74 23.11
N LEU A 140 0.14 12.04 23.11
CA LEU A 140 0.68 13.14 22.33
C LEU A 140 0.48 12.90 20.83
N ARG A 141 0.71 11.67 20.35
CA ARG A 141 0.53 11.32 18.93
C ARG A 141 -0.92 11.46 18.50
N GLN A 142 -1.87 11.01 19.32
CA GLN A 142 -3.31 11.17 19.06
C GLN A 142 -3.69 12.64 18.90
N LYS A 143 -3.17 13.53 19.75
CA LYS A 143 -3.42 14.97 19.66
C LYS A 143 -2.73 15.61 18.44
N MET A 144 -1.48 15.26 18.16
CA MET A 144 -0.69 15.81 17.05
C MET A 144 -1.30 15.51 15.67
N ILE A 145 -1.80 14.29 15.49
CA ILE A 145 -2.33 13.76 14.21
C ILE A 145 -3.87 13.88 14.16
N SER A 146 -4.50 14.23 15.29
CA SER A 146 -5.95 14.27 15.47
C SER A 146 -6.65 12.97 15.07
N ASN A 147 -6.06 11.82 15.45
CA ASN A 147 -6.58 10.49 15.14
C ASN A 147 -6.52 9.59 16.38
N LYS A 148 -7.68 9.04 16.78
CA LYS A 148 -7.82 8.15 17.95
C LYS A 148 -6.99 6.86 17.84
N PHE A 149 -6.71 6.38 16.64
CA PHE A 149 -5.91 5.17 16.42
C PHE A 149 -4.40 5.44 16.42
N ALA A 150 -3.98 6.71 16.39
CA ALA A 150 -2.57 7.06 16.25
C ALA A 150 -1.69 6.53 17.40
N GLY A 151 -2.26 6.35 18.59
CA GLY A 151 -1.54 5.79 19.74
C GLY A 151 -1.08 4.34 19.58
N LYS A 152 -1.59 3.60 18.57
CA LYS A 152 -1.25 2.20 18.32
C LYS A 152 0.10 2.00 17.63
N LEU A 153 0.74 3.06 17.12
CA LEU A 153 1.93 2.97 16.28
C LEU A 153 2.98 1.99 16.82
N TYR A 154 3.42 2.19 18.06
CA TYR A 154 4.55 1.43 18.60
C TYR A 154 4.26 -0.07 18.67
N GLY A 155 3.01 -0.44 19.00
CA GLY A 155 2.57 -1.84 19.00
C GLY A 155 2.57 -2.46 17.61
N ILE A 156 2.17 -1.71 16.59
CA ILE A 156 2.21 -2.16 15.19
C ILE A 156 3.67 -2.31 14.73
N MET A 157 4.52 -1.30 14.96
CA MET A 157 5.95 -1.37 14.62
C MET A 157 6.64 -2.56 15.28
N LYS A 158 6.27 -2.88 16.54
CA LYS A 158 6.79 -4.07 17.21
C LYS A 158 6.38 -5.36 16.49
N ARG A 159 5.11 -5.50 16.11
CA ARG A 159 4.63 -6.66 15.34
C ARG A 159 5.35 -6.81 14.00
N LEU A 160 5.60 -5.71 13.30
CA LEU A 160 6.35 -5.69 12.05
C LEU A 160 7.82 -6.09 12.27
N ALA A 161 8.46 -5.58 13.32
CA ALA A 161 9.83 -5.96 13.68
C ALA A 161 9.94 -7.44 14.06
N ASP A 162 8.98 -7.96 14.84
CA ASP A 162 8.92 -9.37 15.25
C ASP A 162 8.75 -10.30 14.02
N ALA A 163 8.15 -9.79 12.94
CA ALA A 163 8.02 -10.46 11.64
C ALA A 163 9.21 -10.24 10.69
N HIS A 164 10.31 -9.62 11.16
CA HIS A 164 11.50 -9.28 10.37
C HIS A 164 11.23 -8.34 9.18
N ILE A 165 10.23 -7.47 9.28
CA ILE A 165 9.99 -6.41 8.29
C ILE A 165 10.94 -5.23 8.56
N GLU A 166 11.71 -4.83 7.56
CA GLU A 166 12.58 -3.65 7.64
C GLU A 166 11.74 -2.37 7.60
N MET A 167 12.03 -1.42 8.49
CA MET A 167 11.26 -0.18 8.62
C MET A 167 12.16 1.04 8.52
N ASN A 168 11.98 1.85 7.47
CA ASN A 168 12.62 3.15 7.37
C ASN A 168 11.77 4.19 8.10
N CYS A 169 12.31 4.75 9.19
CA CYS A 169 11.56 5.69 10.01
C CYS A 169 11.93 7.14 9.68
N GLN A 170 10.94 7.95 9.28
CA GLN A 170 11.07 9.40 9.25
C GLN A 170 10.66 9.98 10.59
N ILE A 171 11.54 10.79 11.19
CA ILE A 171 11.25 11.50 12.44
C ILE A 171 10.89 12.95 12.12
N VAL A 172 9.70 13.37 12.55
CA VAL A 172 9.26 14.78 12.43
C VAL A 172 9.45 15.47 13.78
N PHE A 173 10.44 16.35 13.86
CA PHE A 173 10.70 17.15 15.06
C PHE A 173 9.96 18.48 15.01
N MET A 174 9.27 18.84 16.09
CA MET A 174 8.58 20.13 16.23
C MET A 174 9.10 20.88 17.45
N SER A 175 9.55 22.12 17.25
CA SER A 175 10.22 22.91 18.30
C SER A 175 9.27 23.50 19.34
N ARG A 176 7.96 23.60 19.05
CA ARG A 176 6.94 24.13 19.97
C ARG A 176 5.60 23.43 19.75
N TYR A 177 5.18 22.66 20.75
CA TYR A 177 3.81 22.17 20.89
C TYR A 177 3.10 23.13 21.86
N LYS A 178 2.14 23.92 21.36
CA LYS A 178 1.27 24.79 22.17
C LYS A 178 -0.08 24.13 22.37
#